data_AF-A0A4S1EUM6-F1
#
_entry.id   AF-A0A4S1EUM6-F1
#
_cell.length_a   1.000
_cell.length_b   1.000
_cell.length_c   1.000
_cell.angle_alpha   90.00
_cell.angle_beta   90.00
_cell.angle_gamma   90.00
#
_symmetry.space_group_name_H-M   'P 1'
#
loop_
_entity.id
_entity.type
_entity.pdbx_description
1 polymer ?
#
loop_
_entity_poly.entity_id
_entity_poly.type
_entity_poly.pdbx_seq_one_letter_code
_entity_poly.pdbx_strand_id
1 'polypeptide(L)'
;AWPDNVERIEHLPPSEHAAFYSRQRYTLNLTRASMIAAGWSPSVRLFEAAACGTPIISDRWPGLDDFFPVPAIETASNVGDVDKILSAKSDRARLNMARLA
;
A
#
# COMPACT_ATOMS: atom_id res chain seq x y z
N ALA A 1 9.60 13.09 -19.08
CA ALA A 1 10.25 13.11 -17.76
C ALA A 1 9.20 12.79 -16.70
N TRP A 2 9.60 12.32 -15.51
CA TRP A 2 8.69 12.19 -14.37
C TRP A 2 8.34 13.58 -13.81
N PRO A 3 7.18 13.77 -13.17
CA PRO A 3 6.82 15.03 -12.52
C PRO A 3 7.81 15.41 -11.41
N ASP A 4 7.95 16.70 -11.12
CA ASP A 4 8.90 17.23 -10.12
C ASP A 4 8.67 16.70 -8.69
N ASN A 5 7.45 16.26 -8.38
CA ASN A 5 7.09 15.66 -7.11
C ASN A 5 7.22 14.14 -7.09
N VAL A 6 7.92 13.54 -8.06
CA VAL A 6 8.16 12.10 -8.16
C VAL A 6 9.64 11.79 -8.22
N GLU A 7 10.13 11.15 -7.17
CA GLU A 7 11.41 10.45 -7.20
C GLU A 7 11.20 9.04 -7.76
N ARG A 8 11.88 8.71 -8.86
CA ARG A 8 11.84 7.36 -9.45
C ARG A 8 13.05 6.55 -9.01
N ILE A 9 12.77 5.38 -8.45
CA ILE A 9 13.76 4.32 -8.21
C ILE A 9 13.53 3.23 -9.26
N GLU A 10 14.52 2.94 -10.10
CA GLU A 10 14.37 1.94 -11.16
C GLU A 10 14.34 0.51 -10.62
N HIS A 11 15.23 0.21 -9.68
CA HIS A 11 15.25 -1.04 -8.94
C HIS A 11 15.68 -0.78 -7.50
N LEU A 12 14.79 -1.08 -6.56
CA LEU A 12 15.11 -1.10 -5.14
C LEU A 12 15.53 -2.53 -4.76
N PRO A 13 16.76 -2.76 -4.28
CA PRO A 13 17.22 -4.10 -3.96
C PRO A 13 16.53 -4.62 -2.68
N PRO A 14 16.36 -5.96 -2.52
CA PRO A 14 15.71 -6.54 -1.36
C PRO A 14 16.27 -6.13 0.00
N SER A 15 17.59 -5.93 0.10
CA SER A 15 18.26 -5.47 1.32
C SER A 15 17.79 -4.09 1.80
N GLU A 16 17.22 -3.28 0.90
CA GLU A 16 16.73 -1.93 1.21
C GLU A 16 15.22 -1.87 1.43
N HIS A 17 14.48 -2.94 1.18
CA HIS A 17 13.00 -2.94 1.28
C HIS A 17 12.53 -2.54 2.68
N ALA A 18 13.13 -3.11 3.73
CA ALA A 18 12.73 -2.80 5.10
C ALA A 18 12.93 -1.30 5.43
N ALA A 19 14.12 -0.78 5.12
CA ALA A 19 14.43 0.64 5.33
C ALA A 19 13.54 1.55 4.47
N PHE A 20 13.19 1.12 3.25
CA PHE A 20 12.29 1.85 2.37
C PHE A 20 10.86 1.87 2.91
N TYR A 21 10.29 0.74 3.32
CA TYR A 21 8.90 0.70 3.80
C TYR A 21 8.77 1.39 5.16
N SER A 22 9.66 1.12 6.11
CA SER A 22 9.60 1.71 7.45
C SER A 22 9.70 3.25 7.48
N ARG A 23 10.22 3.90 6.42
CA ARG A 23 10.25 5.37 6.31
C ARG A 23 8.99 5.98 5.68
N GLN A 24 8.08 5.18 5.13
CA GLN A 24 6.89 5.71 4.45
C GLN A 24 5.80 6.09 5.44
N ARG A 25 5.10 7.20 5.17
CA ARG A 25 3.85 7.54 5.89
C ARG A 25 2.72 6.58 5.48
N TYR A 26 2.68 6.25 4.19
CA TYR A 26 1.81 5.27 3.55
C TYR A 26 2.57 4.66 2.38
N THR A 27 2.26 3.41 2.02
CA THR A 27 2.60 2.87 0.71
C THR A 27 1.34 2.75 -0.14
N LEU A 28 1.43 3.13 -1.41
CA LEU A 28 0.41 2.84 -2.42
C LEU A 28 0.89 1.67 -3.27
N ASN A 29 0.17 0.55 -3.23
CA ASN A 29 0.43 -0.59 -4.12
C ASN A 29 -0.66 -0.64 -5.20
N LEU A 30 -0.26 -0.57 -6.47
CA LEU A 30 -1.18 -0.73 -7.60
C LEU A 30 -0.95 -2.10 -8.25
N THR A 31 -2.01 -2.87 -8.38
CA THR A 31 -1.96 -4.24 -8.85
C THR A 31 -2.05 -4.26 -10.38
N ARG A 32 -1.25 -5.10 -11.03
CA ARG A 32 -1.31 -5.23 -12.50
C ARG A 32 -2.67 -5.79 -12.90
N ALA A 33 -3.24 -5.29 -14.00
CA ALA A 33 -4.57 -5.69 -14.47
C ALA A 33 -4.74 -7.21 -14.63
N SER A 34 -3.71 -7.92 -15.07
CA SER A 34 -3.74 -9.39 -15.18
C SER A 34 -3.85 -10.11 -13.83
N MET A 35 -3.23 -9.57 -12.78
CA MET A 35 -3.32 -10.11 -11.42
C MET A 35 -4.68 -9.81 -10.80
N ILE A 36 -5.24 -8.63 -11.06
CA ILE A 36 -6.61 -8.29 -10.66
C ILE A 36 -7.60 -9.26 -11.31
N ALA A 37 -7.44 -9.51 -12.62
CA ALA A 37 -8.30 -10.44 -13.37
C ALA A 37 -8.21 -11.88 -12.85
N ALA A 38 -7.04 -12.31 -12.37
CA ALA A 38 -6.86 -13.62 -11.75
C ALA A 38 -7.53 -13.72 -10.36
N GLY A 39 -7.54 -12.62 -9.59
CA GLY A 39 -7.93 -12.64 -8.18
C GLY A 39 -6.93 -13.43 -7.32
N TRP A 40 -7.02 -13.31 -5.99
CA TRP A 40 -6.14 -14.01 -5.02
C TRP A 40 -4.65 -13.98 -5.39
N SER A 41 -4.22 -12.89 -6.01
CA SER A 41 -2.89 -12.72 -6.57
C SER A 41 -2.19 -11.54 -5.90
N PRO A 42 -1.96 -11.57 -4.58
CA PRO A 42 -1.35 -10.45 -3.88
C PRO A 42 0.10 -10.24 -4.33
N SER A 43 0.47 -8.97 -4.49
CA SER A 43 1.88 -8.62 -4.63
C SER A 43 2.63 -8.93 -3.33
N VAL A 44 3.82 -9.52 -3.42
CA VAL A 44 4.73 -9.70 -2.27
C VAL A 44 4.97 -8.37 -1.53
N ARG A 45 4.91 -7.25 -2.26
CA ARG A 45 5.08 -5.89 -1.71
C ARG A 45 4.06 -5.53 -0.63
N LEU A 46 2.84 -6.08 -0.70
CA LEU A 46 1.84 -5.86 0.35
C LEU A 46 2.29 -6.46 1.67
N PHE A 47 2.82 -7.69 1.65
CA PHE A 47 3.33 -8.37 2.84
C PHE A 47 4.62 -7.74 3.37
N GLU A 48 5.52 -7.28 2.49
CA GLU A 48 6.73 -6.56 2.91
C GLU A 48 6.38 -5.27 3.66
N ALA A 49 5.43 -4.49 3.14
CA ALA A 49 4.95 -3.28 3.78
C ALA A 49 4.27 -3.57 5.12
N ALA A 50 3.42 -4.59 5.18
CA ALA A 50 2.74 -5.02 6.41
C ALA A 50 3.75 -5.46 7.48
N ALA A 51 4.73 -6.30 7.12
CA ALA A 51 5.79 -6.74 8.01
C ALA A 51 6.64 -5.57 8.55
N CYS A 52 6.75 -4.48 7.80
CA CYS A 52 7.44 -3.26 8.23
C CYS A 52 6.54 -2.29 9.03
N GLY A 53 5.30 -2.65 9.33
CA GLY A 53 4.33 -1.78 10.02
C GLY A 53 3.98 -0.53 9.22
N THR A 54 3.99 -0.62 7.89
CA THR A 54 3.70 0.50 7.00
C THR A 54 2.21 0.51 6.64
N PRO A 55 1.48 1.61 6.87
CA PRO A 55 0.09 1.72 6.44
C PRO A 55 -0.05 1.56 4.91
N ILE A 56 -0.98 0.73 4.47
CA ILE A 56 -1.12 0.34 3.07
C ILE A 56 -2.39 0.95 2.47
N ILE A 57 -2.24 1.52 1.28
CA ILE A 57 -3.31 1.86 0.34
C ILE A 57 -3.15 0.93 -0.87
N SER A 58 -4.22 0.30 -1.32
CA SER A 58 -4.23 -0.54 -2.52
C SER A 58 -5.42 -0.23 -3.42
N ASP A 59 -5.33 -0.62 -4.68
CA ASP A 59 -6.53 -0.85 -5.49
C ASP A 59 -7.33 -2.05 -4.96
N ARG A 60 -8.64 -2.10 -5.27
CA ARG A 60 -9.52 -3.21 -4.88
C ARG A 60 -9.49 -4.33 -5.91
N TRP A 61 -9.36 -5.57 -5.45
CA TRP A 61 -9.40 -6.76 -6.28
C TRP A 61 -9.92 -7.99 -5.50
N PRO A 62 -10.43 -9.04 -6.18
CA PRO A 62 -11.03 -10.20 -5.51
C PRO A 62 -10.03 -10.98 -4.64
N GLY A 63 -10.39 -11.20 -3.37
CA GLY A 63 -9.56 -11.92 -2.40
C GLY A 63 -8.64 -11.02 -1.58
N LEU A 64 -8.59 -9.70 -1.80
CA LEU A 64 -7.76 -8.80 -0.98
C LEU A 64 -8.13 -8.87 0.50
N ASP A 65 -9.43 -8.86 0.80
CA ASP A 65 -9.96 -8.87 2.17
C ASP A 65 -9.67 -10.20 2.90
N ASP A 66 -9.35 -11.28 2.17
CA ASP A 66 -8.95 -12.57 2.75
C ASP A 66 -7.51 -12.53 3.30
N PHE A 67 -6.66 -11.65 2.76
CA PHE A 67 -5.29 -11.43 3.24
C PHE A 67 -5.21 -10.27 4.23
N PHE A 68 -5.95 -9.19 3.98
CA PHE A 68 -5.89 -7.95 4.75
C PHE A 68 -7.32 -7.48 5.10
N PRO A 69 -7.90 -7.97 6.20
CA PRO A 69 -9.25 -7.60 6.58
C PRO A 69 -9.31 -6.12 6.97
N VAL A 70 -10.40 -5.43 6.64
CA VAL A 70 -10.62 -4.05 7.09
C VAL A 70 -10.59 -3.99 8.64
N PRO A 71 -9.86 -3.04 9.26
CA PRO A 71 -9.22 -1.86 8.67
C PRO A 71 -7.69 -1.97 8.47
N ALA A 72 -7.14 -3.18 8.29
CA ALA A 72 -5.71 -3.38 8.07
C ALA A 72 -5.16 -2.64 6.84
N ILE A 73 -5.99 -2.50 5.81
CA ILE A 73 -5.67 -1.86 4.54
C ILE A 73 -6.79 -0.89 4.13
N GLU A 74 -6.43 0.17 3.42
CA GLU A 74 -7.40 1.05 2.73
C GLU A 74 -7.41 0.77 1.24
N THR A 75 -8.60 0.79 0.63
CA THR A 75 -8.74 0.65 -0.81
C THR A 75 -9.11 1.97 -1.46
N ALA A 76 -8.41 2.33 -2.54
CA ALA A 76 -8.69 3.51 -3.36
C ALA A 76 -8.98 3.11 -4.80
N SER A 77 -10.02 3.70 -5.41
CA SER A 77 -10.38 3.45 -6.82
C SER A 77 -9.96 4.61 -7.73
N ASN A 78 -9.63 5.76 -7.15
CA ASN A 78 -9.23 6.96 -7.87
C ASN A 78 -8.35 7.87 -6.99
N VAL A 79 -7.79 8.92 -7.59
CA VAL A 79 -6.91 9.89 -6.92
C VAL A 79 -7.62 10.57 -5.73
N GLY A 80 -8.90 10.91 -5.87
CA GLY A 80 -9.66 11.56 -4.80
C GLY A 80 -9.85 10.68 -3.56
N ASP A 81 -9.92 9.36 -3.73
CA ASP A 81 -9.93 8.43 -2.60
C ASP A 81 -8.59 8.44 -1.86
N VAL A 82 -7.49 8.45 -2.60
CA VAL A 82 -6.14 8.57 -2.02
C VAL A 82 -6.00 9.87 -1.24
N ASP A 83 -6.41 11.00 -1.81
CA ASP A 83 -6.34 12.31 -1.14
C ASP A 83 -7.14 12.34 0.16
N LYS A 84 -8.35 11.75 0.16
CA LYS A 84 -9.17 11.60 1.38
C LYS A 84 -8.46 10.74 2.42
N ILE A 85 -7.87 9.61 2.05
CA ILE A 85 -7.16 8.73 2.99
C ILE A 85 -5.95 9.46 3.61
N LEU A 86 -5.19 10.20 2.79
CA LEU A 86 -4.00 10.92 3.23
C LEU A 86 -4.31 12.10 4.16
N SER A 87 -5.48 12.74 4.00
CA SER A 87 -5.87 13.95 4.73
C SER A 87 -6.78 13.68 5.94
N ALA A 88 -7.64 12.66 5.91
CA ALA A 88 -8.68 12.48 6.93
C ALA A 88 -8.23 11.68 8.18
N LYS A 89 -7.18 10.87 8.08
CA LYS A 89 -6.78 9.99 9.19
C LYS A 89 -5.86 10.68 10.18
N SER A 90 -6.20 10.57 11.47
CA SER A 90 -5.25 10.88 12.55
C SER A 90 -4.07 9.90 12.52
N ASP A 91 -2.92 10.31 13.04
CA ASP A 91 -1.76 9.43 13.14
C ASP A 91 -2.06 8.17 13.95
N ARG A 92 -2.88 8.29 15.01
CA ARG A 92 -3.31 7.13 15.79
C ARG A 92 -4.08 6.13 14.94
N ALA A 93 -5.05 6.60 14.15
CA ALA A 93 -5.85 5.72 13.30
C ALA A 93 -4.98 5.07 12.21
N ARG A 94 -4.14 5.86 11.54
CA ARG A 94 -3.19 5.39 10.52
C ARG A 94 -2.24 4.31 11.05
N LEU A 95 -1.61 4.55 12.20
CA LEU A 95 -0.69 3.59 12.82
C LEU A 95 -1.41 2.36 13.38
N ASN A 96 -2.69 2.46 13.72
CA ASN A 96 -3.48 1.30 14.14
C ASN A 96 -3.79 0.37 12.98
N MET A 97 -4.06 0.92 11.78
CA MET A 97 -4.24 0.09 10.57
C MET A 97 -3.03 -0.82 10.34
N ALA A 98 -1.82 -0.26 10.39
CA ALA A 98 -0.59 -1.01 10.15
C ALA A 98 -0.28 -2.06 11.22
N ARG A 99 -0.88 -1.97 12.41
CA ARG A 99 -0.79 -3.02 13.44
C ARG A 99 -1.74 -4.20 13.19
N LEU A 100 -2.77 -3.99 12.38
CA LEU A 100 -3.81 -4.97 12.08
C LEU A 100 -3.56 -5.72 10.76
N ALA A 101 -2.61 -5.22 9.96
CA ALA A 101 -2.10 -5.86 8.75
C ALA A 101 -1.10 -6.97 9.08
#